data_AF-A0A524J6G1-F1
#
_entry.id   AF-A0A524J6G1-F1
#
_cell.length_a   1.000
_cell.length_b   1.000
_cell.length_c   1.000
_cell.angle_alpha   90.00
_cell.angle_beta   90.00
_cell.angle_gamma   90.00
#
_symmetry.space_group_name_H-M   'P 1'
#
loop_
_entity.id
_entity.type
_entity.pdbx_description
1 polymer ?
#
loop_
_entity_poly.entity_id
_entity_poly.type
_entity_poly.pdbx_seq_one_letter_code
_entity_poly.pdbx_strand_id
1 'polypeptide(L)'
;MGARRDHAERYLFVTVAAFAITVAVTRWYLDLTGYPKIGGGGLHVAHMLWGGLLLIVAAILPLLFVGRRVLLLSALAAGAGVGLFIDEVGKFITETNDYFFAPAAPLIYGALLLLVALWLVVRRSAADSEHDAMQAAVDATRDGLDGRLNALDRDRAVEGLASARASRSPSVASLADQQAALLTSPEMDALLIPPGWVARGQAQALLERVLPLRLERALVLIGLLLTALVAAFSSLLLLGLAWADSPLIISPPEGPVEFPTEPL
;
A
#
# COMPACT_ATOMS: atom_id res chain seq x y z
N MET A 1 24.52 4.12 -1.35
CA MET A 1 23.11 3.97 -1.76
C MET A 1 22.87 4.93 -2.92
N GLY A 2 22.16 4.51 -3.97
CA GLY A 2 21.92 5.33 -5.17
C GLY A 2 20.93 6.48 -4.94
N ALA A 3 20.77 7.37 -5.92
CA ALA A 3 19.74 8.42 -5.89
C ALA A 3 18.35 7.84 -5.69
N ARG A 4 17.50 8.65 -5.07
CA ARG A 4 16.09 8.33 -4.95
C ARG A 4 15.35 8.74 -6.23
N ARG A 5 14.34 7.95 -6.61
CA ARG A 5 13.45 8.28 -7.73
C ARG A 5 12.54 9.46 -7.40
N ASP A 6 12.33 10.36 -8.36
CA ASP A 6 11.55 11.60 -8.27
C ASP A 6 10.07 11.40 -7.85
N HIS A 7 9.56 10.16 -7.89
CA HIS A 7 8.20 9.81 -7.49
C HIS A 7 8.09 8.61 -6.54
N ALA A 8 9.17 8.29 -5.81
CA ALA A 8 9.19 7.16 -4.89
C ALA A 8 8.05 7.19 -3.86
N GLU A 9 7.68 8.38 -3.37
CA GLU A 9 6.56 8.55 -2.44
C GLU A 9 5.24 8.09 -3.07
N ARG A 10 4.98 8.49 -4.31
CA ARG A 10 3.74 8.15 -5.03
C ARG A 10 3.63 6.65 -5.28
N TYR A 11 4.72 6.00 -5.71
CA TYR A 11 4.70 4.55 -5.93
C TYR A 11 4.43 3.81 -4.61
N LEU A 12 5.05 4.24 -3.52
CA LEU A 12 4.87 3.60 -2.23
C LEU A 12 3.45 3.83 -1.66
N PHE A 13 2.88 5.02 -1.85
CA PHE A 13 1.48 5.29 -1.54
C PHE A 13 0.54 4.35 -2.33
N VAL A 14 0.78 4.18 -3.63
CA VAL A 14 0.00 3.26 -4.48
C VAL A 14 0.13 1.82 -3.97
N THR A 15 1.32 1.37 -3.57
CA THR A 15 1.53 0.05 -2.96
C THR A 15 0.70 -0.12 -1.68
N VAL A 16 0.75 0.85 -0.76
CA VAL A 16 -0.02 0.83 0.49
C VAL A 16 -1.52 0.78 0.23
N ALA A 17 -2.01 1.63 -0.67
CA ALA A 17 -3.43 1.69 -1.02
C ALA A 17 -3.90 0.39 -1.68
N ALA A 18 -3.15 -0.14 -2.65
CA ALA A 18 -3.46 -1.40 -3.31
C ALA A 18 -3.46 -2.57 -2.32
N PHE A 19 -2.50 -2.62 -1.39
CA PHE A 19 -2.49 -3.62 -0.31
C PHE A 19 -3.77 -3.56 0.53
N ALA A 20 -4.10 -2.38 1.07
CA ALA A 20 -5.25 -2.21 1.96
C ALA A 20 -6.57 -2.54 1.27
N ILE A 21 -6.75 -2.07 0.03
CA ILE A 21 -7.93 -2.36 -0.79
C ILE A 21 -8.02 -3.86 -1.08
N THR A 22 -6.91 -4.49 -1.43
CA THR A 22 -6.90 -5.93 -1.78
C THR A 22 -7.31 -6.79 -0.59
N VAL A 23 -6.77 -6.53 0.61
CA VAL A 23 -7.17 -7.24 1.83
C VAL A 23 -8.65 -7.02 2.13
N ALA A 24 -9.11 -5.76 2.10
CA ALA A 24 -10.51 -5.44 2.40
C ALA A 24 -11.48 -6.10 1.43
N VAL A 25 -11.20 -6.04 0.12
CA VAL A 25 -12.01 -6.66 -0.93
C VAL A 25 -12.00 -8.18 -0.81
N THR A 26 -10.84 -8.79 -0.56
CA THR A 26 -10.72 -10.25 -0.43
C THR A 26 -11.53 -10.76 0.76
N ARG A 27 -11.42 -10.12 1.93
CA ARG A 27 -12.20 -10.46 3.11
C ARG A 27 -13.69 -10.27 2.90
N TRP A 28 -14.08 -9.12 2.35
CA TRP A 28 -15.50 -8.85 2.07
C TRP A 28 -16.08 -9.87 1.10
N TYR A 29 -15.33 -10.25 0.07
CA TYR A 29 -15.72 -11.31 -0.85
C TYR A 29 -15.87 -12.66 -0.13
N LEU A 30 -14.92 -13.06 0.73
CA LEU A 30 -14.96 -14.32 1.46
C LEU A 30 -16.14 -14.38 2.44
N ASP A 31 -16.40 -13.29 3.16
CA ASP A 31 -17.55 -13.16 4.08
C ASP A 31 -18.88 -13.30 3.33
N LEU A 32 -19.03 -12.62 2.19
CA LEU A 32 -20.25 -12.67 1.38
C LEU A 32 -20.50 -14.03 0.75
N THR A 33 -19.43 -14.77 0.45
CA THR A 33 -19.51 -16.06 -0.26
C THR A 33 -19.41 -17.27 0.66
N GLY A 34 -19.24 -17.06 1.98
CA GLY A 34 -19.15 -18.13 2.97
C GLY A 34 -17.86 -18.94 2.86
N TYR A 35 -16.74 -18.31 2.54
CA TYR A 35 -15.41 -18.92 2.45
C TYR A 35 -15.34 -20.10 1.44
N PRO A 36 -15.64 -19.85 0.15
CA PRO A 36 -15.66 -20.88 -0.87
C PRO A 36 -14.26 -21.45 -1.08
N LYS A 37 -14.15 -22.78 -1.08
CA LYS A 37 -12.90 -23.45 -1.45
C LYS A 37 -12.80 -23.51 -2.98
N ILE A 38 -11.80 -22.84 -3.53
CA ILE A 38 -11.49 -22.92 -4.97
C ILE A 38 -10.52 -24.08 -5.16
N GLY A 39 -10.96 -25.11 -5.90
CA GLY A 39 -10.20 -26.35 -6.17
C GLY A 39 -11.07 -27.60 -6.03
N GLY A 40 -10.62 -28.73 -6.57
CA GLY A 40 -11.36 -30.00 -6.60
C GLY A 40 -10.48 -31.20 -6.27
N GLY A 41 -11.09 -32.32 -5.84
CA GLY A 41 -10.37 -33.57 -5.57
C GLY A 41 -9.37 -33.54 -4.40
N GLY A 42 -9.60 -32.68 -3.40
CA GLY A 42 -8.68 -32.48 -2.27
C GLY A 42 -7.63 -31.39 -2.47
N LEU A 43 -7.55 -30.81 -3.67
CA LEU A 43 -6.69 -29.66 -3.98
C LEU A 43 -7.40 -28.35 -3.64
N HIS A 44 -6.75 -27.49 -2.88
CA HIS A 44 -7.20 -26.12 -2.59
C HIS A 44 -6.19 -25.13 -3.18
N VAL A 45 -6.64 -24.29 -4.10
CA VAL A 45 -5.83 -23.21 -4.67
C VAL A 45 -5.99 -21.99 -3.78
N ALA A 46 -4.99 -21.76 -2.93
CA ALA A 46 -4.93 -20.59 -2.07
C ALA A 46 -4.79 -19.33 -2.92
N HIS A 47 -5.49 -18.25 -2.55
CA HIS A 47 -5.32 -16.96 -3.23
C HIS A 47 -3.92 -16.36 -2.99
N MET A 48 -3.19 -16.87 -1.98
CA MET A 48 -1.75 -16.68 -1.79
C MET A 48 -0.91 -16.99 -3.05
N LEU A 49 -1.31 -17.98 -3.86
CA LEU A 49 -0.60 -18.33 -5.11
C LEU A 49 -0.66 -17.17 -6.11
N TRP A 50 -1.85 -16.58 -6.28
CA TRP A 50 -2.04 -15.39 -7.11
C TRP A 50 -1.30 -14.18 -6.53
N GLY A 51 -1.26 -14.06 -5.19
CA GLY A 51 -0.43 -13.09 -4.50
C GLY A 51 1.05 -13.21 -4.87
N GLY A 52 1.61 -14.42 -4.79
CA GLY A 52 2.99 -14.72 -5.20
C GLY A 52 3.26 -14.41 -6.67
N LEU A 53 2.34 -14.75 -7.57
CA LEU A 53 2.47 -14.44 -9.00
C LEU A 53 2.50 -12.93 -9.26
N LEU A 54 1.64 -12.15 -8.59
CA LEU A 54 1.65 -10.69 -8.70
C LEU A 54 2.96 -10.09 -8.17
N LEU A 55 3.54 -10.66 -7.10
CA LEU A 55 4.86 -10.24 -6.59
C LEU A 55 5.97 -10.51 -7.61
N ILE A 56 5.93 -11.65 -8.31
CA ILE A 56 6.87 -11.95 -9.40
C ILE A 56 6.72 -10.92 -10.52
N VAL A 57 5.48 -10.63 -10.96
CA VAL A 57 5.21 -9.60 -11.97
C VAL A 57 5.72 -8.23 -11.52
N ALA A 58 5.49 -7.87 -10.24
CA ALA A 58 5.95 -6.62 -9.66
C ALA A 58 7.48 -6.48 -9.70
N ALA A 59 8.21 -7.58 -9.46
CA ALA A 59 9.67 -7.61 -9.51
C ALA A 59 10.21 -7.57 -10.96
N ILE A 60 9.57 -8.28 -11.89
CA ILE A 60 10.04 -8.41 -13.28
C ILE A 60 9.77 -7.15 -14.11
N LEU A 61 8.63 -6.50 -13.93
CA LEU A 61 8.24 -5.30 -14.69
C LEU A 61 9.36 -4.23 -14.77
N PRO A 62 9.93 -3.76 -13.64
CA PRO A 62 11.01 -2.76 -13.66
C PRO A 62 12.36 -3.29 -14.15
N LEU A 63 12.52 -4.61 -14.29
CA LEU A 63 13.72 -5.21 -14.90
C LEU A 63 13.62 -5.24 -16.43
N LEU A 64 12.41 -5.41 -16.97
CA LEU A 64 12.17 -5.51 -18.40
C LEU A 64 11.94 -4.16 -19.07
N PHE A 65 11.31 -3.22 -18.37
CA PHE A 65 10.84 -1.98 -18.98
C PHE A 65 11.24 -0.75 -18.16
N VAL A 66 11.50 0.35 -18.87
CA VAL A 66 11.77 1.66 -18.29
C VAL A 66 10.50 2.51 -18.37
N GLY A 67 10.25 3.33 -17.35
CA GLY A 67 9.22 4.36 -17.38
C GLY A 67 8.27 4.34 -16.19
N ARG A 68 7.62 5.48 -15.96
CA ARG A 68 6.73 5.72 -14.80
C ARG A 68 5.52 4.78 -14.76
N ARG A 69 4.95 4.44 -15.92
CA ARG A 69 3.78 3.54 -16.00
C ARG A 69 4.14 2.13 -15.52
N VAL A 70 5.30 1.64 -15.91
CA VAL A 70 5.83 0.33 -15.48
C VAL A 70 6.00 0.31 -13.96
N LEU A 71 6.54 1.39 -13.39
CA LEU A 71 6.70 1.53 -11.94
C LEU A 71 5.36 1.64 -11.20
N LEU A 72 4.36 2.32 -11.77
CA LEU A 72 3.00 2.34 -11.23
C LEU A 72 2.35 0.95 -11.25
N LEU A 73 2.46 0.23 -12.37
CA LEU A 73 1.93 -1.13 -12.50
C LEU A 73 2.66 -2.10 -11.56
N SER A 74 3.97 -1.95 -11.41
CA SER A 74 4.79 -2.69 -10.44
C SER A 74 4.35 -2.39 -9.00
N ALA A 75 4.10 -1.13 -8.65
CA ALA A 75 3.59 -0.75 -7.32
C ALA A 75 2.19 -1.33 -7.04
N LEU A 76 1.28 -1.27 -8.02
CA LEU A 76 -0.05 -1.88 -7.93
C LEU A 76 0.05 -3.40 -7.73
N ALA A 77 0.84 -4.07 -8.57
CA ALA A 77 1.06 -5.51 -8.48
C ALA A 77 1.73 -5.91 -7.16
N ALA A 78 2.68 -5.10 -6.66
CA ALA A 78 3.32 -5.33 -5.37
C ALA A 78 2.30 -5.24 -4.23
N GLY A 79 1.51 -4.15 -4.18
CA GLY A 79 0.52 -3.96 -3.12
C GLY A 79 -0.55 -5.06 -3.13
N ALA A 80 -1.13 -5.35 -4.30
CA ALA A 80 -2.11 -6.43 -4.45
C ALA A 80 -1.51 -7.81 -4.15
N GLY A 81 -0.28 -8.07 -4.61
CA GLY A 81 0.43 -9.31 -4.37
C GLY A 81 0.69 -9.56 -2.89
N VAL A 82 1.22 -8.56 -2.17
CA VAL A 82 1.39 -8.64 -0.71
C VAL A 82 0.04 -8.79 -0.01
N GLY A 83 -1.01 -8.07 -0.46
CA GLY A 83 -2.35 -8.14 0.13
C GLY A 83 -2.94 -9.55 0.10
N LEU A 84 -2.97 -10.17 -1.09
CA LEU A 84 -3.44 -11.55 -1.27
C LEU A 84 -2.57 -12.57 -0.53
N PHE A 85 -1.25 -12.34 -0.46
CA PHE A 85 -0.36 -13.26 0.22
C PHE A 85 -0.58 -13.23 1.75
N ILE A 86 -0.67 -12.02 2.31
CA ILE A 86 -0.77 -11.81 3.76
C ILE A 86 -2.17 -12.16 4.30
N ASP A 87 -3.23 -12.03 3.50
CA ASP A 87 -4.59 -12.40 3.94
C ASP A 87 -4.73 -13.91 4.22
N GLU A 88 -4.07 -14.76 3.43
CA GLU A 88 -4.09 -16.22 3.63
C GLU A 88 -3.00 -16.73 4.60
N VAL A 89 -1.98 -15.91 4.93
CA VAL A 89 -0.90 -16.32 5.87
C VAL A 89 -1.45 -16.74 7.23
N GLY A 90 -2.54 -16.11 7.69
CA GLY A 90 -3.22 -16.48 8.94
C GLY A 90 -3.61 -17.95 9.03
N LYS A 91 -4.02 -18.53 7.90
CA LYS A 91 -4.41 -19.93 7.79
C LYS A 91 -3.21 -20.86 7.95
N PHE A 92 -2.05 -20.50 7.41
CA PHE A 92 -0.88 -21.41 7.37
C PHE A 92 0.03 -21.35 8.60
N ILE A 93 -0.30 -20.53 9.60
CA ILE A 93 0.50 -20.41 10.83
C ILE A 93 0.17 -21.53 11.83
N THR A 94 -1.03 -22.11 11.78
CA THR A 94 -1.39 -23.26 12.61
C THR A 94 -1.30 -24.57 11.84
N GLU A 95 -0.88 -25.64 12.52
CA GLU A 95 -0.86 -26.99 11.95
C GLU A 95 -2.26 -27.44 11.45
N THR A 96 -3.33 -26.84 11.97
CA THR A 96 -4.72 -27.18 11.65
C THR A 96 -5.34 -26.36 10.51
N ASN A 97 -4.60 -25.42 9.91
CA ASN A 97 -5.11 -24.53 8.85
C ASN A 97 -6.35 -23.71 9.25
N ASP A 98 -6.38 -23.22 10.49
CA ASP A 98 -7.55 -22.54 11.06
C ASP A 98 -7.67 -21.09 10.54
N TYR A 99 -8.79 -20.81 9.86
CA TYR A 99 -9.12 -19.50 9.29
C TYR A 99 -9.33 -18.41 10.35
N PHE A 100 -9.64 -18.80 11.58
CA PHE A 100 -9.98 -17.90 12.69
C PHE A 100 -8.87 -17.78 13.73
N PHE A 101 -7.64 -18.18 13.39
CA PHE A 101 -6.51 -18.06 14.31
C PHE A 101 -6.23 -16.59 14.67
N ALA A 102 -6.41 -16.25 15.94
CA ALA A 102 -6.36 -14.87 16.44
C ALA A 102 -5.08 -14.06 16.07
N PRO A 103 -3.89 -14.67 15.88
CA PRO A 103 -2.68 -14.00 15.38
C PRO A 103 -2.66 -13.60 13.89
N ALA A 104 -3.62 -14.03 13.06
CA ALA A 104 -3.69 -13.66 11.65
C ALA A 104 -3.89 -12.15 11.44
N ALA A 105 -4.76 -11.54 12.26
CA ALA A 105 -5.07 -10.12 12.18
C ALA A 105 -3.87 -9.22 12.53
N PRO A 106 -3.10 -9.48 13.63
CA PRO A 106 -1.85 -8.78 13.92
C PRO A 106 -0.83 -8.73 12.78
N LEU A 107 -0.71 -9.77 11.96
CA LEU A 107 0.26 -9.80 10.85
C LEU A 107 -0.16 -8.90 9.69
N ILE A 108 -1.44 -8.91 9.34
CA ILE A 108 -2.00 -8.01 8.32
C ILE A 108 -1.80 -6.55 8.74
N TYR A 109 -2.14 -6.23 10.00
CA TYR A 109 -1.95 -4.88 10.53
C TYR A 109 -0.48 -4.50 10.65
N GLY A 110 0.38 -5.43 11.08
CA GLY A 110 1.83 -5.22 11.15
C GLY A 110 2.42 -4.90 9.77
N ALA A 111 2.03 -5.65 8.73
CA ALA A 111 2.45 -5.39 7.36
C ALA A 111 1.95 -4.03 6.85
N LEU A 112 0.68 -3.69 7.10
CA LEU A 112 0.13 -2.38 6.74
C LEU A 112 0.89 -1.24 7.42
N LEU A 113 1.07 -1.33 8.75
CA LEU A 113 1.76 -0.32 9.54
C LEU A 113 3.22 -0.17 9.11
N LEU A 114 3.90 -1.26 8.78
CA LEU A 114 5.25 -1.24 8.25
C LEU A 114 5.32 -0.49 6.91
N LEU A 115 4.41 -0.78 5.98
CA LEU A 115 4.36 -0.09 4.68
C LEU A 115 4.02 1.40 4.84
N VAL A 116 3.10 1.74 5.75
CA VAL A 116 2.76 3.13 6.09
C VAL A 116 3.95 3.84 6.75
N ALA A 117 4.65 3.19 7.68
CA ALA A 117 5.85 3.75 8.32
C ALA A 117 6.94 4.02 7.28
N LEU A 118 7.18 3.07 6.36
CA LEU A 118 8.11 3.26 5.25
C LEU A 118 7.69 4.44 4.37
N TRP A 119 6.40 4.58 4.08
CA TRP A 119 5.87 5.72 3.31
C TRP A 119 6.12 7.05 4.02
N LEU A 120 5.90 7.12 5.33
CA LEU A 120 6.13 8.33 6.12
C LEU A 120 7.62 8.72 6.19
N VAL A 121 8.51 7.73 6.28
CA VAL A 121 9.97 7.96 6.24
C VAL A 121 10.37 8.50 4.86
N VAL A 122 9.88 7.88 3.80
CA VAL A 122 10.16 8.27 2.41
C VAL A 122 9.61 9.67 2.14
N ARG A 123 8.37 9.99 2.54
CA ARG A 123 7.78 11.32 2.31
C ARG A 123 8.61 12.51 2.84
N ARG A 124 9.38 12.34 3.91
CA ARG A 124 10.09 13.45 4.56
C ARG A 124 11.35 13.94 3.86
N SER A 125 11.92 13.17 2.93
CA SER A 125 13.17 13.50 2.24
C SER A 125 12.93 13.95 0.80
N ALA A 126 12.27 15.10 0.61
CA ALA A 126 12.24 15.77 -0.69
C ALA A 126 13.68 16.16 -1.11
N ALA A 127 13.93 16.35 -2.41
CA ALA A 127 15.26 16.42 -3.02
C ALA A 127 16.24 17.41 -2.35
N ASP A 128 16.99 16.92 -1.36
CA ASP A 128 17.94 17.72 -0.59
C ASP A 128 19.34 17.72 -1.22
N SER A 129 19.59 16.91 -2.26
CA SER A 129 20.92 16.74 -2.87
C SER A 129 20.99 17.17 -4.34
N GLU A 130 22.13 17.74 -4.74
CA GLU A 130 22.46 18.09 -6.14
C GLU A 130 22.26 16.89 -7.09
N HIS A 131 22.55 15.69 -6.59
CA HIS A 131 22.41 14.45 -7.35
C HIS A 131 20.94 14.08 -7.59
N ASP A 132 20.06 14.20 -6.59
CA ASP A 132 18.63 13.95 -6.75
C ASP A 132 17.99 14.97 -7.71
N ALA A 133 18.42 16.23 -7.65
CA ALA A 133 17.99 17.27 -8.60
C ALA A 133 18.36 16.93 -10.05
N MET A 134 19.60 16.48 -10.30
CA MET A 134 20.02 16.05 -11.64
C MET A 134 19.23 14.83 -12.14
N GLN A 135 18.93 13.87 -11.26
CA GLN A 135 18.15 12.68 -11.63
C GLN A 135 16.70 13.05 -11.97
N ALA A 136 16.09 13.96 -11.21
CA ALA A 136 14.76 14.48 -11.52
C ALA A 136 14.72 15.16 -12.91
N ALA A 137 15.74 15.94 -13.28
CA ALA A 137 15.83 16.55 -14.60
C ALA A 137 15.98 15.53 -15.74
N VAL A 138 16.76 14.46 -15.52
CA VAL A 138 16.87 13.36 -16.48
C VAL A 138 15.54 12.63 -16.64
N ASP A 139 14.83 12.37 -15.54
CA ASP A 139 13.52 11.73 -15.57
C ASP A 139 12.47 12.63 -16.27
N ALA A 140 12.52 13.95 -16.06
CA ALA A 140 11.68 14.91 -16.78
C ALA A 140 11.95 14.88 -18.29
N THR A 141 13.21 14.80 -18.71
CA THR A 141 13.58 14.67 -20.13
C THR A 141 12.99 13.40 -20.75
N ARG A 142 13.09 12.26 -20.05
CA ARG A 142 12.47 11.00 -20.48
C ARG A 142 10.95 11.10 -20.57
N ASP A 143 10.33 11.75 -19.58
CA ASP A 143 8.89 12.01 -19.59
C ASP A 143 8.49 12.87 -20.80
N GLY A 144 9.34 13.79 -21.25
CA GLY A 144 9.14 14.55 -22.49
C GLY A 144 9.13 13.65 -23.73
N LEU A 145 10.15 12.80 -23.88
CA LEU A 145 10.25 11.85 -24.99
C LEU A 145 9.09 10.85 -25.05
N ASP A 146 8.54 10.47 -23.89
CA ASP A 146 7.38 9.59 -23.79
C ASP A 146 6.03 10.32 -24.03
N GLY A 147 6.03 11.63 -24.28
CA GLY A 147 4.82 12.45 -24.41
C GLY A 147 4.02 12.50 -23.11
N ARG A 148 4.72 12.64 -21.97
CA ARG A 148 4.16 12.63 -20.60
C ARG A 148 4.50 13.87 -19.78
N LEU A 149 5.46 14.68 -20.24
CA LEU A 149 5.85 15.91 -19.57
C LEU A 149 4.81 17.01 -19.82
N ASN A 150 4.42 17.69 -18.76
CA ASN A 150 3.64 18.92 -18.85
C ASN A 150 4.52 20.11 -18.46
N ALA A 151 4.09 21.32 -18.81
CA ALA A 151 4.86 22.54 -18.56
C ALA A 151 5.20 22.73 -17.07
N LEU A 152 4.26 22.43 -16.17
CA LEU A 152 4.46 22.59 -14.72
C LEU A 152 5.57 21.66 -14.19
N ASP A 153 5.56 20.40 -14.61
CA ASP A 153 6.57 19.43 -14.19
C ASP A 153 7.94 19.72 -14.82
N ARG A 154 7.97 20.23 -16.05
CA ARG A 154 9.19 20.76 -16.68
C ARG A 154 9.77 21.91 -15.85
N ASP A 155 8.94 22.90 -15.52
CA ASP A 155 9.37 24.09 -14.78
C ASP A 155 9.92 23.71 -13.39
N ARG A 156 9.26 22.77 -12.69
CA ARG A 156 9.77 22.22 -11.42
C ARG A 156 11.12 21.53 -11.55
N ALA A 157 11.31 20.73 -12.60
CA ALA A 157 12.59 20.04 -12.84
C ALA A 157 13.72 21.06 -13.11
N VAL A 158 13.43 22.11 -13.89
CA VAL A 158 14.39 23.21 -14.15
C VAL A 158 14.70 24.00 -12.88
N GLU A 159 13.69 24.31 -12.06
CA GLU A 159 13.88 24.99 -10.78
C GLU A 159 14.71 24.13 -9.81
N GLY A 160 14.46 22.82 -9.76
CA GLY A 160 15.21 21.88 -8.93
C GLY A 160 16.70 21.83 -9.27
N LEU A 161 17.09 22.11 -10.52
CA LEU A 161 18.49 22.18 -10.94
C LEU A 161 19.24 23.40 -10.37
N ALA A 162 18.57 24.38 -9.75
CA ALA A 162 19.23 25.60 -9.25
C ALA A 162 20.40 25.31 -8.29
N SER A 163 20.25 24.32 -7.39
CA SER A 163 21.32 23.91 -6.48
C SER A 163 22.50 23.26 -7.20
N ALA A 164 22.22 22.39 -8.18
CA ALA A 164 23.24 21.73 -9.01
C ALA A 164 23.98 22.73 -9.92
N ARG A 165 23.29 23.75 -10.45
CA ARG A 165 23.90 24.84 -11.23
C ARG A 165 24.81 25.74 -10.38
N ALA A 166 24.49 25.88 -9.10
CA ALA A 166 25.33 26.60 -8.13
C ALA A 166 26.40 25.70 -7.46
N SER A 167 26.56 24.45 -7.91
CA SER A 167 27.53 23.51 -7.34
C SER A 167 28.96 24.05 -7.45
N ARG A 168 29.78 23.75 -6.44
CA ARG A 168 31.21 24.10 -6.45
C ARG A 168 32.01 23.34 -7.51
N SER A 169 31.47 22.24 -8.01
CA SER A 169 32.09 21.46 -9.09
C SER A 169 31.71 22.05 -10.44
N PRO A 170 32.67 22.57 -11.23
CA PRO A 170 32.37 23.16 -12.54
C PRO A 170 31.72 22.18 -13.52
N SER A 171 32.04 20.87 -13.41
CA SER A 171 31.44 19.84 -14.26
C SER A 171 29.96 19.61 -13.94
N VAL A 172 29.59 19.61 -12.66
CA VAL A 172 28.19 19.45 -12.21
C VAL A 172 27.37 20.66 -12.63
N ALA A 173 27.89 21.87 -12.40
CA ALA A 173 27.23 23.10 -12.83
C ALA A 173 27.01 23.12 -14.35
N SER A 174 28.04 22.78 -15.14
CA SER A 174 27.95 22.71 -16.61
C SER A 174 26.91 21.69 -17.09
N LEU A 175 26.86 20.50 -16.47
CA LEU A 175 25.87 19.48 -16.82
C LEU A 175 24.44 19.90 -16.44
N ALA A 176 24.28 20.58 -15.31
CA ALA A 176 22.99 21.11 -14.87
C ALA A 176 22.50 22.23 -15.81
N ASP A 177 23.39 23.11 -16.27
CA ASP A 177 23.08 24.12 -17.29
C ASP A 177 22.65 23.48 -18.62
N GLN A 178 23.36 22.46 -19.09
CA GLN A 178 23.00 21.73 -20.32
C GLN A 178 21.64 21.04 -20.20
N GLN A 179 21.35 20.43 -19.05
CA GLN A 179 20.04 19.82 -18.80
C GLN A 179 18.91 20.84 -18.75
N ALA A 180 19.12 21.96 -18.06
CA ALA A 180 18.14 23.05 -18.03
C ALA A 180 17.86 23.56 -19.45
N ALA A 181 18.92 23.78 -20.26
CA ALA A 181 18.79 24.22 -21.65
C ALA A 181 18.01 23.22 -22.52
N LEU A 182 18.25 21.92 -22.36
CA LEU A 182 17.50 20.86 -23.05
C LEU A 182 16.02 20.88 -22.67
N LEU A 183 15.70 20.97 -21.38
CA LEU A 183 14.31 21.00 -20.90
C LEU A 183 13.55 22.26 -21.32
N THR A 184 14.25 23.37 -21.58
CA THR A 184 13.69 24.62 -22.09
C THR A 184 13.82 24.79 -23.61
N SER A 185 14.22 23.74 -24.33
CA SER A 185 14.38 23.80 -25.78
C SER A 185 13.04 23.81 -26.53
N PRO A 186 12.95 24.43 -27.72
CA PRO A 186 11.74 24.39 -28.55
C PRO A 186 11.31 22.96 -28.91
N GLU A 187 12.28 22.05 -29.09
CA GLU A 187 12.03 20.63 -29.35
C GLU A 187 11.32 19.98 -28.16
N MET A 188 11.75 20.29 -26.92
CA MET A 188 11.08 19.80 -25.73
C MET A 188 9.68 20.42 -25.57
N ASP A 189 9.54 21.72 -25.84
CA ASP A 189 8.25 22.41 -25.78
C ASP A 189 7.22 21.79 -26.76
N ALA A 190 7.67 21.33 -27.94
CA ALA A 190 6.83 20.63 -28.91
C ALA A 190 6.34 19.24 -28.43
N LEU A 191 7.05 18.62 -27.49
CA LEU A 191 6.71 17.33 -26.89
C LEU A 191 5.81 17.45 -25.64
N LEU A 192 5.61 18.67 -25.13
CA LEU A 192 4.78 18.89 -23.95
C LEU A 192 3.32 18.52 -24.22
N ILE A 193 2.69 17.83 -23.26
CA ILE A 193 1.25 17.57 -23.34
C ILE A 193 0.50 18.90 -23.15
N PRO A 194 -0.43 19.26 -24.07
CA PRO A 194 -1.23 20.47 -23.94
C PRO A 194 -2.09 20.50 -22.67
N PRO A 195 -2.29 21.68 -22.06
CA PRO A 195 -3.10 21.86 -20.85
C PRO A 195 -4.60 21.54 -21.02
N GLY A 196 -5.08 21.21 -22.22
CA GLY A 196 -6.45 20.74 -22.47
C GLY A 196 -6.62 19.21 -22.39
N TRP A 197 -5.56 18.45 -22.70
CA TRP A 197 -5.52 16.98 -22.47
C TRP A 197 -5.24 16.65 -20.99
N VAL A 198 -5.02 17.70 -20.21
CA VAL A 198 -4.90 17.77 -18.76
C VAL A 198 -6.28 17.72 -18.07
N ALA A 199 -7.36 17.27 -18.72
CA ALA A 199 -8.50 16.69 -17.98
C ALA A 199 -8.08 15.51 -17.07
N ARG A 200 -6.86 14.96 -17.25
CA ARG A 200 -6.19 14.03 -16.32
C ARG A 200 -5.17 14.68 -15.36
N GLY A 201 -4.73 15.92 -15.57
CA GLY A 201 -3.74 16.60 -14.72
C GLY A 201 -4.31 17.77 -13.90
N GLN A 202 -5.39 18.42 -14.34
CA GLN A 202 -6.26 19.22 -13.47
C GLN A 202 -6.98 18.30 -12.50
N ALA A 203 -7.26 17.05 -12.87
CA ALA A 203 -7.64 16.03 -11.92
C ALA A 203 -6.55 15.86 -10.85
N GLN A 204 -5.24 15.93 -11.16
CA GLN A 204 -4.17 15.89 -10.15
C GLN A 204 -4.00 17.18 -9.35
N ALA A 205 -4.16 18.37 -9.93
CA ALA A 205 -4.11 19.63 -9.18
C ALA A 205 -5.39 19.89 -8.34
N LEU A 206 -6.55 19.41 -8.80
CA LEU A 206 -7.76 19.27 -8.00
C LEU A 206 -7.65 18.10 -7.03
N LEU A 207 -6.96 16.99 -7.33
CA LEU A 207 -6.65 15.94 -6.35
C LEU A 207 -5.71 16.50 -5.28
N GLU A 208 -4.74 17.34 -5.61
CA GLU A 208 -3.84 17.97 -4.64
C GLU A 208 -4.51 19.11 -3.87
N ARG A 209 -5.58 19.73 -4.42
CA ARG A 209 -6.44 20.70 -3.71
C ARG A 209 -7.64 20.08 -2.98
N VAL A 210 -8.13 18.91 -3.37
CA VAL A 210 -9.37 18.23 -2.89
C VAL A 210 -9.06 16.90 -2.16
N LEU A 211 -7.89 16.29 -2.35
CA LEU A 211 -7.18 15.47 -1.35
C LEU A 211 -6.13 16.33 -0.63
N PRO A 212 -6.54 17.22 0.28
CA PRO A 212 -5.61 17.68 1.29
C PRO A 212 -5.09 16.44 2.04
N LEU A 213 -3.92 16.57 2.67
CA LEU A 213 -3.35 15.70 3.73
C LEU A 213 -4.37 15.06 4.71
N ARG A 214 -5.60 15.58 4.78
CA ARG A 214 -6.73 15.07 5.54
C ARG A 214 -7.45 13.89 4.90
N LEU A 215 -7.54 13.76 3.56
CA LEU A 215 -8.18 12.59 2.92
C LEU A 215 -7.24 11.40 2.82
N GLU A 216 -5.93 11.61 2.64
CA GLU A 216 -4.92 10.52 2.78
C GLU A 216 -4.95 9.95 4.20
N ARG A 217 -4.90 10.84 5.20
CA ARG A 217 -5.08 10.46 6.61
C ARG A 217 -6.46 9.88 6.84
N ALA A 218 -7.52 10.43 6.26
CA ALA A 218 -8.87 9.89 6.43
C ALA A 218 -9.03 8.54 5.76
N LEU A 219 -8.41 8.23 4.61
CA LEU A 219 -8.48 6.91 3.99
C LEU A 219 -7.68 5.88 4.77
N VAL A 220 -6.50 6.26 5.26
CA VAL A 220 -5.72 5.42 6.19
C VAL A 220 -6.49 5.23 7.49
N LEU A 221 -7.08 6.28 8.06
CA LEU A 221 -7.87 6.25 9.29
C LEU A 221 -9.22 5.56 9.11
N ILE A 222 -9.89 5.70 7.98
CA ILE A 222 -11.14 5.01 7.61
C ILE A 222 -10.82 3.55 7.36
N GLY A 223 -9.72 3.23 6.69
CA GLY A 223 -9.20 1.88 6.57
C GLY A 223 -8.98 1.27 7.95
N LEU A 224 -8.17 1.91 8.80
CA LEU A 224 -7.94 1.51 10.20
C LEU A 224 -9.23 1.43 11.01
N LEU A 225 -10.16 2.36 10.85
CA LEU A 225 -11.43 2.43 11.58
C LEU A 225 -12.37 1.31 11.13
N LEU A 226 -12.50 1.06 9.82
CA LEU A 226 -13.28 -0.06 9.29
C LEU A 226 -12.69 -1.38 9.76
N THR A 227 -11.37 -1.53 9.74
CA THR A 227 -10.76 -2.75 10.25
C THR A 227 -10.91 -2.90 11.76
N ALA A 228 -10.79 -1.81 12.52
CA ALA A 228 -11.05 -1.79 13.96
C ALA A 228 -12.53 -2.10 14.30
N LEU A 229 -13.47 -1.58 13.52
CA LEU A 229 -14.90 -1.85 13.68
C LEU A 229 -15.24 -3.31 13.36
N VAL A 230 -14.69 -3.86 12.28
CA VAL A 230 -14.85 -5.28 11.94
C VAL A 230 -14.26 -6.17 13.03
N ALA A 231 -13.05 -5.84 13.53
CA ALA A 231 -12.43 -6.58 14.62
C ALA A 231 -13.26 -6.51 15.91
N ALA A 232 -13.72 -5.31 16.31
CA ALA A 232 -14.55 -5.10 17.49
C ALA A 232 -15.90 -5.83 17.37
N PHE A 233 -16.55 -5.77 16.21
CA PHE A 233 -17.79 -6.50 15.95
C PHE A 233 -17.58 -8.01 16.04
N SER A 234 -16.51 -8.52 15.45
CA SER A 234 -16.15 -9.95 15.50
C SER A 234 -15.88 -10.41 16.94
N SER A 235 -15.16 -9.61 17.74
CA SER A 235 -14.92 -9.90 19.16
C SER A 235 -16.18 -9.86 20.01
N LEU A 236 -17.09 -8.90 19.75
CA LEU A 236 -18.39 -8.81 20.44
C LEU A 236 -19.31 -9.97 20.06
N LEU A 237 -19.32 -10.40 18.80
CA LEU A 237 -20.08 -11.56 18.35
C LEU A 237 -19.59 -12.83 19.05
N LEU A 238 -18.27 -13.04 19.13
CA LEU A 238 -17.66 -14.18 19.83
C LEU A 238 -17.95 -14.15 21.34
N LEU A 239 -17.88 -12.98 21.98
CA LEU A 239 -18.28 -12.80 23.38
C LEU A 239 -19.78 -13.07 23.61
N GLY A 240 -20.64 -12.64 22.70
CA GLY A 240 -22.08 -12.89 22.75
C GLY A 240 -22.42 -14.37 22.60
N LEU A 241 -21.74 -15.08 21.70
CA LEU A 241 -21.88 -16.53 21.55
C LEU A 241 -21.37 -17.28 22.78
N ALA A 242 -20.20 -16.90 23.31
CA ALA A 242 -19.67 -17.50 24.55
C ALA A 242 -20.56 -17.25 25.77
N TRP A 243 -21.22 -16.09 25.84
CA TRP A 243 -22.18 -15.77 26.90
C TRP A 243 -23.50 -16.51 26.74
N ALA A 244 -23.99 -16.68 25.50
CA ALA A 244 -25.19 -17.46 25.21
C ALA A 244 -25.01 -18.97 25.51
N ASP A 245 -23.79 -19.49 25.32
CA ASP A 245 -23.41 -20.85 25.66
C ASP A 245 -23.01 -21.03 27.14
N SER A 246 -23.08 -19.97 27.95
CA SER A 246 -22.85 -20.07 29.40
C SER A 246 -24.08 -20.69 30.08
N PRO A 247 -24.01 -21.92 30.63
CA PRO A 247 -25.12 -22.45 31.40
C PRO A 247 -25.29 -21.56 32.64
N LEU A 248 -26.48 -20.98 32.81
CA LEU A 248 -26.89 -20.34 34.06
C LEU A 248 -26.87 -21.41 35.16
N ILE A 249 -25.73 -21.57 35.83
CA ILE A 249 -25.61 -22.39 37.04
C ILE A 249 -26.30 -21.62 38.16
N ILE A 250 -27.62 -21.72 38.21
CA ILE A 250 -28.38 -21.52 39.44
C ILE A 250 -28.53 -22.91 40.05
N SER A 251 -27.50 -23.36 40.77
CA SER A 251 -27.63 -24.56 41.60
C SER A 251 -28.62 -24.24 42.73
N PRO A 252 -29.69 -25.03 42.93
CA PRO A 252 -30.54 -24.86 44.10
C PRO A 252 -29.74 -25.23 45.37
N PRO A 253 -30.04 -24.62 46.54
CA PRO A 253 -29.31 -24.91 47.76
C PRO A 253 -29.48 -26.40 48.12
N GLU A 254 -28.36 -27.09 48.32
CA GLU A 254 -28.35 -28.50 48.69
C GLU A 254 -29.14 -28.73 49.99
N GLY A 255 -29.97 -29.78 49.98
CA GLY A 255 -30.82 -30.18 51.10
C GLY A 255 -30.01 -30.64 52.33
N PRO A 256 -30.67 -30.84 53.49
CA PRO A 256 -29.99 -31.00 54.77
C PRO A 256 -29.16 -32.28 54.83
N VAL A 257 -27.94 -32.15 55.35
CA VAL A 257 -26.94 -33.22 55.55
C VAL A 257 -27.42 -34.21 56.63
N GLU A 258 -27.62 -35.47 56.27
CA GLU A 258 -27.86 -36.58 57.20
C GLU A 258 -26.52 -37.14 57.73
N PHE A 259 -26.42 -37.30 59.06
CA PHE A 259 -25.28 -37.91 59.74
C PHE A 259 -25.50 -39.42 59.96
N PRO A 260 -24.48 -40.28 59.82
CA PRO A 260 -24.64 -41.71 59.99
C PRO A 260 -24.70 -42.11 61.47
N THR A 261 -25.66 -42.96 61.82
CA THR A 261 -25.75 -43.65 63.12
C THR A 261 -24.94 -44.95 63.07
N GLU A 262 -23.93 -45.10 63.93
CA GLU A 262 -23.26 -46.39 64.16
C GLU A 262 -24.07 -47.27 65.14
N PRO A 263 -24.16 -48.60 64.92
CA PRO A 263 -24.65 -49.53 65.92
C PRO A 263 -23.48 -50.17 66.71
N LEU A 264 -23.78 -50.47 67.99
CA LEU A 264 -22.93 -51.09 69.02
C LEU A 264 -22.38 -52.47 68.67
#